data_AF-A0A447PAK3-F1
#
_entry.id   AF-A0A447PAK3-F1
#
_cell.length_a   1.000
_cell.length_b   1.000
_cell.length_c   1.000
_cell.angle_alpha   90.00
_cell.angle_beta   90.00
_cell.angle_gamma   90.00
#
_symmetry.space_group_name_H-M   'P 1'
#
loop_
_entity.id
_entity.type
_entity.pdbx_description
1 polymer ?
#
loop_
_entity_poly.entity_id
_entity_poly.type
_entity_poly.pdbx_seq_one_letter_code
_entity_poly.pdbx_strand_id
1 'polypeptide(L)'
;MTNLKNGDLATANTEKWEPASWPQHCRGIGFTEAPRGALGHWASIRDQKIELYQCVVPTTWNASPRDPKKQIGAYEAALMGTQMAIPDQPLEILRTLHSFDPCLACSTHVLGDDGSELIAVQVR
;
A
#
# COMPACT_ATOMS: atom_id res chain seq x y z
N MET A 1 12.78 -2.16 -26.85
CA MET A 1 12.48 -3.48 -27.46
C MET A 1 13.69 -4.06 -28.20
N THR A 2 14.90 -3.97 -27.65
CA THR A 2 16.12 -4.47 -28.30
C THR A 2 16.32 -5.97 -28.06
N ASN A 3 15.91 -6.46 -26.89
CA ASN A 3 16.11 -7.83 -26.44
C ASN A 3 15.38 -8.84 -27.33
N LEU A 4 14.06 -8.71 -27.50
CA LEU A 4 13.25 -9.57 -28.36
C LEU A 4 13.73 -9.61 -29.82
N LYS A 5 14.16 -8.46 -30.36
CA LYS A 5 14.68 -8.38 -31.74
C LYS A 5 15.99 -9.15 -31.91
N ASN A 6 16.79 -9.26 -30.86
CA ASN A 6 18.07 -9.95 -30.85
C ASN A 6 17.95 -11.45 -30.48
N GLY A 7 16.74 -11.99 -30.40
CA GLY A 7 16.50 -13.40 -30.06
C GLY A 7 16.56 -13.71 -28.56
N ASP A 8 16.61 -12.69 -27.70
CA ASP A 8 16.49 -12.87 -26.27
C ASP A 8 15.00 -13.07 -25.90
N LEU A 9 14.68 -14.33 -25.56
CA LEU A 9 13.35 -14.78 -25.15
C LEU A 9 13.25 -14.96 -23.63
N ALA A 10 14.24 -14.51 -22.85
CA ALA A 10 14.21 -14.64 -21.41
C ALA A 10 13.03 -13.86 -20.80
N THR A 11 12.26 -14.51 -19.93
CA THR A 11 11.13 -13.90 -19.23
C THR A 11 11.50 -13.37 -17.84
N ALA A 12 12.73 -13.64 -17.38
CA ALA A 12 13.24 -13.20 -16.09
C ALA A 12 14.76 -13.06 -16.12
N ASN A 13 15.30 -12.14 -15.32
CA ASN A 13 16.72 -12.11 -14.98
C ASN A 13 16.96 -13.07 -13.80
N THR A 14 17.81 -14.08 -13.98
CA THR A 14 18.17 -15.08 -12.97
C THR A 14 19.57 -14.92 -12.38
N GLU A 15 20.28 -13.84 -12.70
CA GLU A 15 21.66 -13.57 -12.21
C GLU A 15 21.75 -13.58 -10.69
N LYS A 16 20.67 -13.17 -10.01
CA LYS A 16 20.56 -13.11 -8.55
C LYS A 16 19.52 -14.07 -7.99
N TRP A 17 19.36 -15.24 -8.59
CA TRP A 17 18.38 -16.23 -8.13
C TRP A 17 18.74 -16.82 -6.77
N GLU A 18 19.97 -17.34 -6.63
CA GLU A 18 20.44 -17.98 -5.39
C GLU A 18 20.88 -16.93 -4.35
N PRO A 19 20.52 -17.05 -3.05
CA PRO A 19 20.92 -16.08 -2.02
C PRO A 19 22.43 -15.86 -1.90
N ALA A 20 23.23 -16.87 -2.22
CA ALA A 20 24.69 -16.78 -2.25
C ALA A 20 25.23 -15.77 -3.29
N SER A 21 24.44 -15.42 -4.30
CA SER A 21 24.78 -14.43 -5.34
C SER A 21 24.41 -12.98 -4.94
N TRP A 22 23.74 -12.79 -3.81
CA TRP A 22 23.29 -11.47 -3.37
C TRP A 22 24.43 -10.70 -2.69
N PRO A 23 24.45 -9.36 -2.78
CA PRO A 23 25.30 -8.55 -1.91
C PRO A 23 25.01 -8.84 -0.43
N GLN A 24 26.04 -8.82 0.43
CA GLN A 24 25.86 -9.01 1.89
C GLN A 24 24.89 -7.99 2.50
N HIS A 25 24.84 -6.78 1.95
CA HIS A 25 23.86 -5.75 2.31
C HIS A 25 23.41 -5.01 1.04
N CYS A 26 22.10 -4.93 0.81
CA CYS A 26 21.52 -4.15 -0.27
C CYS A 26 20.12 -3.64 0.06
N ARG A 27 19.67 -2.60 -0.66
CA ARG A 27 18.32 -2.05 -0.57
C ARG A 27 17.69 -1.89 -1.94
N GLY A 28 16.38 -2.02 -2.02
CA GLY A 28 15.60 -1.88 -3.24
C GLY A 28 14.25 -1.23 -3.00
N ILE A 29 13.70 -0.63 -4.07
CA ILE A 29 12.36 -0.05 -4.09
C ILE A 29 11.64 -0.64 -5.29
N GLY A 30 10.50 -1.27 -5.05
CA GLY A 30 9.55 -1.66 -6.09
C GLY A 30 8.37 -0.70 -6.06
N PHE A 31 8.05 -0.06 -7.17
CA PHE A 31 6.89 0.84 -7.27
C PHE A 31 6.07 0.53 -8.50
N THR A 32 4.77 0.78 -8.41
CA THR A 32 3.83 0.62 -9.52
C THR A 32 2.57 1.47 -9.29
N GLU A 33 1.75 1.60 -10.32
CA GLU A 33 0.40 2.13 -10.21
C GLU A 33 -0.58 0.97 -10.08
N ALA A 34 -1.03 0.72 -8.85
CA ALA A 34 -2.10 -0.24 -8.59
C ALA A 34 -3.46 0.38 -8.98
N PRO A 35 -4.55 -0.40 -9.06
CA PRO A 35 -5.87 0.13 -9.44
C PRO A 35 -6.36 1.31 -8.59
N ARG A 36 -5.89 1.41 -7.34
CA ARG A 36 -6.27 2.44 -6.36
C ARG A 36 -5.26 3.60 -6.27
N GLY A 37 -4.18 3.57 -7.06
CA GLY A 37 -3.12 4.60 -7.12
C GLY A 37 -1.71 4.07 -6.84
N ALA A 38 -0.84 4.97 -6.36
CA ALA A 38 0.58 4.72 -6.16
C ALA A 38 0.88 3.69 -5.04
N LEU A 39 1.61 2.64 -5.41
CA LEU A 39 2.09 1.58 -4.52
C LEU A 39 3.63 1.57 -4.49
N GLY A 40 4.21 1.52 -3.30
CA GLY A 40 5.64 1.33 -3.10
C GLY A 40 5.97 0.31 -2.01
N HIS A 41 6.94 -0.54 -2.32
CA HIS A 41 7.56 -1.49 -1.39
C HIS A 41 9.05 -1.14 -1.26
N TRP A 42 9.51 -0.95 -0.03
CA TRP A 42 10.91 -0.69 0.33
C TRP A 42 11.45 -1.89 1.07
N ALA A 43 12.53 -2.49 0.56
CA ALA A 43 13.16 -3.65 1.19
C ALA A 43 14.65 -3.40 1.42
N SER A 44 15.16 -3.78 2.59
CA SER A 44 16.60 -3.99 2.83
C SER A 44 16.86 -5.47 3.12
N ILE A 45 17.96 -5.98 2.56
CA ILE A 45 18.44 -7.33 2.75
C ILE A 45 19.82 -7.25 3.40
N ARG A 46 20.01 -8.01 4.48
CA ARG A 46 21.30 -8.22 5.16
C ARG A 46 21.48 -9.70 5.43
N ASP A 47 22.67 -10.23 5.17
CA ASP A 47 23.03 -11.63 5.46
C ASP A 47 21.99 -12.62 4.90
N GLN A 48 21.57 -12.37 3.65
CA GLN A 48 20.57 -13.17 2.92
C GLN A 48 19.17 -13.19 3.54
N LYS A 49 18.87 -12.28 4.48
CA LYS A 49 17.56 -12.11 5.11
C LYS A 49 17.02 -10.71 4.89
N ILE A 50 15.70 -10.58 4.88
CA ILE A 50 15.03 -9.28 4.87
C ILE A 50 15.23 -8.66 6.24
N GLU A 51 15.98 -7.56 6.29
CA GLU A 51 16.21 -6.77 7.51
C GLU A 51 15.05 -5.78 7.72
N LEU A 52 14.52 -5.21 6.63
CA LEU A 52 13.39 -4.30 6.66
C LEU A 52 12.51 -4.51 5.43
N TYR A 53 11.20 -4.48 5.65
CA TYR A 53 10.21 -4.42 4.58
C TYR A 53 9.13 -3.41 4.97
N GLN A 54 8.94 -2.37 4.15
CA GLN A 54 7.99 -1.30 4.41
C GLN A 54 7.13 -1.08 3.17
N CYS A 55 5.81 -0.98 3.38
CA CYS A 55 4.85 -0.78 2.31
C CYS A 55 4.13 0.55 2.52
N VAL A 56 4.10 1.38 1.47
CA VAL A 56 3.20 2.53 1.41
C VAL A 56 2.24 2.28 0.25
N VAL A 57 0.97 2.09 0.59
CA VAL A 57 -0.05 1.49 -0.29
C VAL A 57 -1.07 2.58 -0.65
N PRO A 58 -1.81 2.50 -1.77
CA PRO A 58 -2.62 3.63 -2.24
C PRO A 58 -3.67 4.10 -1.23
N THR A 59 -4.38 3.16 -0.59
CA THR A 59 -5.38 3.50 0.44
C THR A 59 -4.74 4.10 1.70
N THR A 60 -3.46 3.85 1.99
CA THR A 60 -2.73 4.54 3.08
C THR A 60 -2.68 6.05 2.84
N TRP A 61 -2.51 6.48 1.59
CA TRP A 61 -2.55 7.91 1.24
C TRP A 61 -3.96 8.48 1.35
N ASN A 62 -4.94 7.79 0.78
CA ASN A 62 -6.32 8.31 0.69
C ASN A 62 -7.01 8.36 2.06
N ALA A 63 -6.80 7.31 2.88
CA ALA A 63 -7.33 7.19 4.23
C ALA A 63 -6.36 7.71 5.29
N SER A 64 -5.40 8.57 4.92
CA SER A 64 -4.41 9.10 5.86
C SER A 64 -5.11 9.83 7.01
N PRO A 65 -4.73 9.54 8.28
CA PRO A 65 -5.16 10.36 9.40
C PRO A 65 -4.46 11.72 9.34
N ARG A 66 -4.84 12.58 10.28
CA ARG A 66 -4.20 13.88 10.44
C ARG A 66 -2.74 13.77 10.84
N ASP A 67 -1.92 14.62 10.24
CA ASP A 67 -0.50 14.74 10.58
C ASP A 67 -0.29 15.63 11.83
N PRO A 68 0.96 15.83 12.31
CA PRO A 68 1.25 16.72 13.43
C PRO A 68 0.84 18.18 13.24
N LYS A 69 0.69 18.64 11.98
CA LYS A 69 0.20 19.97 11.63
C LYS A 69 -1.33 20.01 11.50
N LYS A 70 -2.02 18.91 11.82
CA LYS A 70 -3.48 18.74 11.70
C LYS A 70 -4.01 18.84 10.27
N GLN A 71 -3.17 18.60 9.28
CA GLN A 71 -3.60 18.53 7.88
C GLN A 71 -4.47 17.28 7.68
N ILE A 72 -5.57 17.42 6.95
CA ILE A 72 -6.54 16.34 6.71
C ILE A 72 -6.18 15.54 5.45
N GLY A 73 -6.45 14.23 5.46
CA GLY A 73 -6.23 13.34 4.31
C GLY A 73 -7.31 13.46 3.23
N ALA A 74 -7.18 12.70 2.14
CA ALA A 74 -8.08 12.80 1.00
C ALA A 74 -9.54 12.45 1.36
N TYR A 75 -9.76 11.42 2.18
CA TYR A 75 -11.11 11.05 2.64
C TYR A 75 -11.74 12.14 3.51
N GLU A 76 -11.00 12.62 4.52
CA GLU A 76 -11.48 13.71 5.38
C GLU A 76 -11.81 14.96 4.54
N ALA A 77 -10.92 15.33 3.61
CA ALA A 77 -11.12 16.48 2.73
C ALA A 77 -12.32 16.32 1.79
N ALA A 78 -12.51 15.14 1.19
CA ALA A 78 -13.61 14.89 0.26
C ALA A 78 -14.99 14.90 0.94
N LEU A 79 -15.05 14.59 2.24
CA LEU A 79 -16.29 14.63 3.01
C LEU A 79 -16.66 16.05 3.48
N MET A 80 -15.70 16.97 3.54
CA MET A 80 -15.96 18.34 4.00
C MET A 80 -17.04 19.03 3.19
N GLY A 81 -18.07 19.54 3.88
CA GLY A 81 -19.18 20.26 3.25
C GLY A 81 -20.20 19.38 2.53
N THR A 82 -20.13 18.05 2.67
CA THR A 82 -21.14 17.14 2.11
C THR A 82 -22.49 17.37 2.80
N GLN A 83 -23.49 17.78 2.02
CA GLN A 83 -24.86 17.90 2.53
C GLN A 83 -25.48 16.51 2.70
N MET A 84 -26.05 16.26 3.87
CA MET A 84 -26.85 15.06 4.12
C MET A 84 -28.33 15.42 4.09
N ALA A 85 -29.12 14.67 3.32
CA ALA A 85 -30.57 14.83 3.32
C ALA A 85 -31.20 14.30 4.63
N ILE A 86 -30.70 13.17 5.12
CA ILE A 86 -31.16 12.52 6.36
C ILE A 86 -29.92 12.15 7.18
N PRO A 87 -29.64 12.82 8.31
CA PRO A 87 -28.41 12.60 9.09
C PRO A 87 -28.17 11.15 9.53
N ASP A 88 -29.23 10.40 9.84
CA ASP A 88 -29.13 9.00 10.29
C ASP A 88 -28.96 8.00 9.13
N GLN A 89 -28.95 8.47 7.88
CA GLN A 89 -28.76 7.64 6.69
C GLN A 89 -27.53 8.15 5.92
N PRO A 90 -26.34 7.56 6.11
CA PRO A 90 -25.07 8.10 5.60
C PRO A 90 -24.84 7.85 4.10
N LEU A 91 -25.89 7.94 3.27
CA LEU A 91 -25.81 7.62 1.84
C LEU A 91 -24.81 8.50 1.11
N GLU A 92 -24.79 9.81 1.39
CA GLU A 92 -23.89 10.77 0.77
C GLU A 92 -22.43 10.53 1.21
N ILE A 93 -22.22 10.15 2.47
CA ILE A 93 -20.90 9.75 3.00
C ILE A 93 -20.41 8.50 2.25
N LEU A 94 -21.25 7.47 2.15
CA LEU A 94 -20.92 6.21 1.48
C LEU A 94 -20.61 6.43 0.00
N ARG A 95 -21.38 7.28 -0.70
CA ARG A 95 -21.12 7.64 -2.11
C ARG A 95 -19.73 8.22 -2.29
N THR A 96 -19.35 9.18 -1.43
CA THR A 96 -18.03 9.80 -1.49
C THR A 96 -16.93 8.78 -1.20
N LEU A 97 -17.02 8.00 -0.12
CA LEU A 97 -15.96 7.05 0.24
C LEU A 97 -15.82 5.89 -0.75
N HIS A 98 -16.93 5.29 -1.21
CA HIS A 98 -16.89 4.19 -2.18
C HIS A 98 -16.33 4.62 -3.53
N SER A 99 -16.38 5.91 -3.89
CA SER A 99 -15.76 6.41 -5.12
C SER A 99 -14.23 6.25 -5.15
N PHE A 100 -13.60 6.09 -3.99
CA PHE A 100 -12.16 5.83 -3.86
C PHE A 100 -11.80 4.34 -3.83
N ASP A 101 -12.79 3.44 -3.92
CA ASP A 101 -12.59 1.98 -3.84
C ASP A 101 -11.71 1.57 -2.62
N PRO A 102 -12.15 1.84 -1.37
CA PRO A 102 -11.35 1.62 -0.17
C PRO A 102 -10.98 0.15 0.03
N CYS A 103 -9.68 -0.16 0.09
CA CYS A 103 -9.17 -1.46 0.54
C CYS A 103 -8.51 -1.33 1.92
N LEU A 104 -9.25 -1.59 3.00
CA LEU A 104 -8.76 -1.40 4.38
C LEU A 104 -7.72 -2.45 4.82
N ALA A 105 -7.78 -3.66 4.26
CA ALA A 105 -6.71 -4.65 4.44
C ALA A 105 -5.40 -4.13 3.82
N CYS A 106 -5.48 -3.48 2.66
CA CYS A 106 -4.34 -2.89 1.98
C CYS A 106 -3.74 -1.71 2.75
N SER A 107 -4.56 -0.87 3.40
CA SER A 107 -4.07 0.33 4.11
C SER A 107 -3.35 0.01 5.42
N THR A 108 -3.73 -1.07 6.09
CA THR A 108 -3.25 -1.40 7.45
C THR A 108 -2.27 -2.56 7.50
N HIS A 109 -2.28 -3.45 6.50
CA HIS A 109 -1.35 -4.59 6.38
C HIS A 109 -1.21 -5.41 7.68
N VAL A 110 -2.31 -5.56 8.44
CA VAL A 110 -2.38 -6.31 9.69
C VAL A 110 -2.62 -7.79 9.35
N LEU A 111 -1.57 -8.60 9.41
CA LEU A 111 -1.61 -10.06 9.24
C LEU A 111 -0.89 -10.70 10.43
N GLY A 112 -1.59 -11.52 11.21
CA GLY A 112 -0.99 -12.32 12.27
C GLY A 112 -0.39 -13.60 11.71
N ASP A 113 0.76 -14.02 12.24
CA ASP A 113 1.51 -15.20 11.75
C ASP A 113 0.68 -16.50 11.78
N ASP A 114 -0.33 -16.57 12.65
CA ASP A 114 -1.24 -17.70 12.88
C ASP A 114 -2.72 -17.37 12.63
N GLY A 115 -3.01 -16.18 12.08
CA GLY A 115 -4.38 -15.69 11.92
C GLY A 115 -5.05 -15.21 13.21
N SER A 116 -4.30 -15.03 14.30
CA SER A 116 -4.83 -14.42 15.53
C SER A 116 -5.20 -12.95 15.33
N GLU A 117 -6.16 -12.49 16.14
CA GLU A 117 -6.56 -11.09 16.18
C GLU A 117 -5.41 -10.23 16.72
N LEU A 118 -4.78 -9.46 15.83
CA LEU A 118 -3.64 -8.61 16.18
C LEU A 118 -4.05 -7.31 16.88
N ILE A 119 -5.18 -6.73 16.49
CA ILE A 119 -5.65 -5.45 17.02
C ILE A 119 -7.16 -5.32 16.88
N ALA A 120 -7.83 -4.89 17.95
CA ALA A 120 -9.24 -4.54 17.98
C ALA A 120 -9.37 -3.03 18.26
N VAL A 121 -9.96 -2.28 17.32
CA VAL A 121 -10.19 -0.85 17.50
C VAL A 121 -11.68 -0.61 17.73
N GLN A 122 -12.06 -0.27 18.96
CA GLN A 122 -13.39 0.25 19.27
C GLN A 122 -13.43 1.75 19.00
N VAL A 123 -14.25 2.14 18.02
CA VAL A 123 -14.60 3.54 17.79
C VAL A 123 -15.90 3.81 18.56
N ARG A 124 -15.87 4.81 19.45
CA ARG A 124 -17.02 5.25 20.25
C ARG A 124 -17.95 6.16 19.45
#